data_AF-A0A932IWJ0-F1
#
_entry.id   AF-A0A932IWJ0-F1
#
_cell.length_a   1.000
_cell.length_b   1.000
_cell.length_c   1.000
_cell.angle_alpha   90.00
_cell.angle_beta   90.00
_cell.angle_gamma   90.00
#
_symmetry.space_group_name_H-M   'P 1'
#
loop_
_entity.id
_entity.type
_entity.pdbx_description
1 polymer ?
#
loop_
_entity_poly.entity_id
_entity_poly.type
_entity_poly.pdbx_seq_one_letter_code
_entity_poly.pdbx_strand_id
1 'polypeptide(L)'
;MNLDQADREVASRTDEVMAIAATLMELDSHPAREHMRNFPPQGVTAQRWAIVEPTLGQLWEDLNRMMSILESARATRDLTELTRLLHGQPLEVSRERVPLMQRTITDPGEIVGHIGLAGLADRMRSGYPAVAEFLDAVDRIDTLVAGQLAVAQKQLDKSGVPAPPEFTELLTVSATDPLSLTTAEIRQRALVISGAIELLADWPAAMAETAGQLDALRTATLRAGQTRELAERAVVTGALPTRPDPVPVLREAFTGITAGDTAELRAVRKRIEAALKQARADEALAAGLLDRRSELKGRLTAYQAKAARLGLGEDLDLMASGRIASGLLSRRPCDLGAVTRAVVTFQQLLADKLRQQS
;
A
#
# COMPACT_ATOMS: atom_id res chain seq x y z
N MET A 1 -47.78 -33.61 -27.84
CA MET A 1 -48.19 -32.26 -27.41
C MET A 1 -49.52 -31.93 -28.07
N ASN A 2 -50.52 -31.44 -27.32
CA ASN A 2 -51.73 -30.86 -27.91
C ASN A 2 -51.58 -29.31 -28.00
N LEU A 3 -52.47 -28.63 -28.73
CA LEU A 3 -52.37 -27.18 -28.96
C LEU A 3 -52.42 -26.36 -27.65
N ASP A 4 -53.29 -26.70 -26.70
CA ASP A 4 -53.37 -26.00 -25.42
C ASP A 4 -52.13 -26.21 -24.52
N GLN A 5 -51.47 -27.36 -24.63
CA GLN A 5 -50.18 -27.60 -23.98
C GLN A 5 -49.08 -26.79 -24.66
N ALA A 6 -49.08 -26.74 -26.00
CA ALA A 6 -48.11 -25.96 -26.77
C ALA A 6 -48.23 -24.46 -26.47
N ASP A 7 -49.45 -23.91 -26.46
CA ASP A 7 -49.69 -22.50 -26.18
C ASP A 7 -49.27 -22.14 -24.75
N ARG A 8 -49.51 -23.01 -23.77
CA ARG A 8 -49.00 -22.84 -22.39
C ARG A 8 -47.48 -22.92 -22.31
N GLU A 9 -46.85 -23.81 -23.06
CA GLU A 9 -45.39 -23.92 -23.07
C GLU A 9 -44.73 -22.70 -23.73
N VAL A 10 -45.28 -22.22 -24.86
CA VAL A 10 -44.83 -20.97 -25.51
C VAL A 10 -44.95 -19.79 -24.55
N ALA A 11 -46.05 -19.69 -23.80
CA ALA A 11 -46.21 -18.67 -22.76
C ALA A 11 -45.15 -18.80 -21.67
N SER A 12 -44.94 -19.99 -21.11
CA SER A 12 -43.90 -20.22 -20.09
C SER A 12 -42.50 -19.87 -20.57
N ARG A 13 -42.12 -20.28 -21.79
CA ARG A 13 -40.81 -19.96 -22.39
C ARG A 13 -40.65 -18.48 -22.70
N THR A 14 -41.75 -17.81 -23.05
CA THR A 14 -41.77 -16.36 -23.17
C THR A 14 -41.41 -15.70 -21.86
N ASP A 15 -42.08 -16.09 -20.77
CA ASP A 15 -41.85 -15.51 -19.45
C ASP A 15 -40.40 -15.71 -19.01
N GLU A 16 -39.82 -16.89 -19.26
CA GLU A 16 -38.39 -17.18 -19.03
C GLU A 16 -37.47 -16.23 -19.82
N VAL A 17 -37.71 -16.06 -21.12
CA VAL A 17 -36.91 -15.18 -21.98
C VAL A 17 -37.06 -13.71 -21.59
N MET A 18 -38.26 -13.28 -21.18
CA MET A 18 -38.48 -11.93 -20.67
C MET A 18 -37.76 -11.69 -19.35
N ALA A 19 -37.67 -12.69 -18.47
CA ALA A 19 -36.86 -12.60 -17.26
C ALA A 19 -35.36 -12.45 -17.59
N ILE A 20 -34.85 -13.22 -18.56
CA ILE A 20 -33.47 -13.09 -19.06
C ILE A 20 -33.23 -11.68 -19.63
N ALA A 21 -34.17 -11.17 -20.44
CA ALA A 21 -34.11 -9.83 -21.00
C ALA A 21 -34.01 -8.76 -19.90
N ALA A 22 -34.84 -8.86 -18.86
CA ALA A 22 -34.81 -7.96 -17.71
C ALA A 22 -33.44 -7.99 -17.01
N THR A 23 -32.87 -9.17 -16.77
CA THR A 23 -31.53 -9.31 -16.17
C THR A 23 -30.42 -8.69 -17.05
N LEU A 24 -30.50 -8.83 -18.37
CA LEU A 24 -29.53 -8.18 -19.27
C LEU A 24 -29.71 -6.66 -19.33
N MET A 25 -30.94 -6.16 -19.18
CA MET A 25 -31.19 -4.73 -19.08
C MET A 25 -30.62 -4.16 -17.77
N GLU A 26 -30.77 -4.86 -16.65
CA GLU A 26 -30.11 -4.51 -15.38
C GLU A 26 -28.59 -4.45 -15.54
N LEU A 27 -28.00 -5.45 -16.21
CA LEU A 27 -26.57 -5.50 -16.53
C LEU A 27 -26.11 -4.31 -17.39
N ASP A 28 -26.91 -3.90 -18.37
CA ASP A 28 -26.58 -2.75 -19.23
C ASP A 28 -26.69 -1.41 -18.50
N SER A 29 -27.62 -1.31 -17.54
CA SER A 29 -27.80 -0.14 -16.66
C SER A 29 -26.83 -0.10 -15.48
N HIS A 30 -25.91 -1.07 -15.39
CA HIS A 30 -24.96 -1.14 -14.29
C HIS A 30 -24.06 0.12 -14.23
N PRO A 31 -23.82 0.74 -13.06
CA PRO A 31 -23.05 1.98 -12.94
C PRO A 31 -21.66 1.90 -13.61
N ALA A 32 -20.93 0.81 -13.39
CA ALA A 32 -19.64 0.56 -14.06
C ALA A 32 -19.75 0.53 -15.60
N ARG A 33 -20.87 0.08 -16.16
CA ARG A 33 -21.09 0.05 -17.62
C ARG A 33 -21.29 1.44 -18.17
N GLU A 34 -22.11 2.25 -17.50
CA GLU A 34 -22.30 3.66 -17.84
C GLU A 34 -20.99 4.46 -17.71
N HIS A 35 -20.24 4.21 -16.63
CA HIS A 35 -18.92 4.79 -16.40
C HIS A 35 -18.00 4.51 -17.60
N MET A 36 -17.80 3.24 -17.96
CA MET A 36 -16.90 2.86 -19.07
C MET A 36 -17.35 3.38 -20.45
N ARG A 37 -18.64 3.66 -20.64
CA ARG A 37 -19.13 4.34 -21.86
C ARG A 37 -18.66 5.79 -21.92
N ASN A 38 -18.66 6.48 -20.78
CA ASN A 38 -18.24 7.88 -20.68
C ASN A 38 -16.71 8.01 -20.64
N PHE A 39 -16.02 7.03 -20.06
CA PHE A 39 -14.57 6.99 -19.90
C PHE A 39 -14.04 5.66 -20.43
N PRO A 40 -13.55 5.63 -21.70
CA PRO A 40 -13.04 4.41 -22.30
C PRO A 40 -11.93 3.79 -21.45
N PRO A 41 -12.01 2.49 -21.14
CA PRO A 41 -11.06 1.83 -20.26
C PRO A 41 -9.66 1.81 -20.87
N GLN A 42 -8.66 1.90 -20.01
CA GLN A 42 -7.23 1.82 -20.35
C GLN A 42 -6.54 0.77 -19.47
N GLY A 43 -5.28 0.46 -19.80
CA GLY A 43 -4.40 -0.38 -18.97
C GLY A 43 -4.99 -1.74 -18.60
N VAL A 44 -5.02 -2.06 -17.30
CA VAL A 44 -5.45 -3.37 -16.78
C VAL A 44 -6.95 -3.57 -17.00
N THR A 45 -7.74 -2.51 -16.82
CA THR A 45 -9.19 -2.54 -17.02
C THR A 45 -9.52 -2.80 -18.48
N ALA A 46 -8.83 -2.17 -19.43
CA ALA A 46 -8.99 -2.43 -20.86
C ALA A 46 -8.64 -3.87 -21.24
N GLN A 47 -7.53 -4.41 -20.72
CA GLN A 47 -7.11 -5.78 -20.99
C GLN A 47 -8.15 -6.79 -20.52
N ARG A 48 -8.71 -6.59 -19.33
CA ARG A 48 -9.77 -7.45 -18.79
C ARG A 48 -11.08 -7.27 -19.54
N TRP A 49 -11.42 -6.03 -19.90
CA TRP A 49 -12.62 -5.74 -20.68
C TRP A 49 -12.61 -6.41 -22.06
N ALA A 50 -11.47 -6.38 -22.77
CA ALA A 50 -11.33 -7.00 -24.09
C ALA A 50 -11.61 -8.52 -24.09
N ILE A 51 -11.44 -9.19 -22.96
CA ILE A 51 -11.75 -10.62 -22.80
C ILE A 51 -13.26 -10.85 -22.60
N VAL A 52 -13.92 -9.93 -21.90
CA VAL A 52 -15.31 -10.07 -21.43
C VAL A 52 -16.32 -9.42 -22.39
N GLU A 53 -15.92 -8.37 -23.10
CA GLU A 53 -16.76 -7.63 -24.06
C GLU A 53 -17.40 -8.53 -25.14
N PRO A 54 -16.67 -9.48 -25.78
CA PRO A 54 -17.28 -10.38 -26.74
C PRO A 54 -18.38 -11.25 -26.13
N THR A 55 -18.20 -11.67 -24.86
CA THR A 55 -19.22 -12.43 -24.13
C THR A 55 -20.49 -11.61 -23.94
N LEU A 56 -20.37 -10.32 -23.58
CA LEU A 56 -21.54 -9.44 -23.48
C LEU A 56 -22.27 -9.31 -24.83
N GLY A 57 -21.52 -9.16 -25.94
CA GLY A 57 -22.10 -9.16 -27.28
C GLY A 57 -22.87 -10.45 -27.58
N GLN A 58 -22.27 -11.60 -27.25
CA GLN A 58 -22.90 -12.91 -27.45
C GLN A 58 -24.19 -13.08 -26.63
N LEU A 59 -24.25 -12.56 -25.40
CA LEU A 59 -25.47 -12.61 -24.57
C LEU A 59 -26.64 -11.89 -25.27
N TRP A 60 -26.40 -10.71 -25.84
CA TRP A 60 -27.44 -9.96 -26.57
C TRP A 60 -27.84 -10.63 -27.88
N GLU A 61 -26.88 -11.19 -28.62
CA GLU A 61 -27.20 -11.99 -29.80
C GLU A 61 -28.05 -13.22 -29.46
N ASP A 62 -27.72 -13.90 -28.37
CA ASP A 62 -28.44 -15.10 -27.92
C ASP A 62 -29.87 -14.76 -27.49
N LEU A 63 -30.06 -13.64 -26.79
CA LEU A 63 -31.40 -13.15 -26.46
C LEU A 63 -32.22 -12.89 -27.73
N ASN A 64 -31.64 -12.21 -28.73
CA ASN A 64 -32.33 -11.94 -30.00
C ASN A 64 -32.69 -13.24 -30.74
N ARG A 65 -31.81 -14.24 -30.73
CA ARG A 65 -32.08 -15.57 -31.30
C ARG A 65 -33.21 -16.29 -30.57
N MET A 66 -33.25 -16.23 -29.24
CA MET A 66 -34.33 -16.80 -28.43
C MET A 66 -35.67 -16.12 -28.73
N MET A 67 -35.70 -14.79 -28.82
CA MET A 67 -36.91 -14.04 -29.20
C MET A 67 -37.41 -14.44 -30.60
N SER A 68 -36.51 -14.57 -31.58
CA SER A 68 -36.87 -14.99 -32.95
C SER A 68 -37.44 -16.42 -33.01
N ILE A 69 -36.91 -17.36 -32.22
CA ILE A 69 -37.49 -18.71 -32.11
C ILE A 69 -38.91 -18.63 -31.54
N LEU A 70 -39.13 -17.84 -30.49
CA LEU A 70 -40.44 -17.70 -29.85
C LEU A 70 -41.47 -17.00 -30.74
N GLU A 71 -41.05 -15.99 -31.50
CA GLU A 71 -41.89 -15.34 -32.52
C GLU A 71 -42.31 -16.35 -33.60
N SER A 72 -41.36 -17.15 -34.08
CA SER A 72 -41.63 -18.22 -35.06
C SER A 72 -42.58 -19.28 -34.50
N ALA A 73 -42.42 -19.66 -33.23
CA ALA A 73 -43.29 -20.60 -32.54
C ALA A 73 -44.72 -20.06 -32.42
N ARG A 74 -44.90 -18.77 -32.09
CA ARG A 74 -46.24 -18.14 -32.01
C ARG A 74 -46.94 -18.03 -33.36
N ALA A 75 -46.17 -17.93 -34.45
CA ALA A 75 -46.71 -17.75 -35.79
C ALA A 75 -47.19 -19.06 -36.44
N THR A 76 -46.73 -20.23 -35.96
CA THR A 76 -47.12 -21.54 -36.50
C THR A 76 -48.19 -22.22 -35.66
N ARG A 77 -49.05 -23.03 -36.31
CA ARG A 77 -50.02 -23.92 -35.66
C ARG A 77 -49.72 -25.40 -35.91
N ASP A 78 -48.62 -25.71 -36.61
CA ASP A 78 -48.15 -27.08 -36.81
C ASP A 78 -47.43 -27.59 -35.56
N LEU A 79 -48.01 -28.61 -34.92
CA LEU A 79 -47.48 -29.22 -33.70
C LEU A 79 -46.08 -29.85 -33.89
N THR A 80 -45.75 -30.30 -35.10
CA THR A 80 -44.44 -30.88 -35.42
C THR A 80 -43.37 -29.79 -35.40
N GLU A 81 -43.67 -28.67 -36.06
CA GLU A 81 -42.79 -27.51 -36.10
C GLU A 81 -42.65 -26.84 -34.73
N LEU A 82 -43.75 -26.73 -33.96
CA LEU A 82 -43.71 -26.26 -32.57
C LEU A 82 -42.79 -27.11 -31.70
N THR A 83 -42.89 -28.44 -31.81
CA THR A 83 -42.02 -29.35 -31.06
C THR A 83 -40.56 -29.16 -31.46
N ARG A 84 -40.28 -28.98 -32.76
CA ARG A 84 -38.92 -28.72 -33.28
C ARG A 84 -38.35 -27.39 -32.76
N LEU A 85 -39.14 -26.32 -32.73
CA LEU A 85 -38.72 -25.00 -32.29
C LEU A 85 -38.47 -24.93 -30.76
N LEU A 86 -39.35 -25.56 -29.98
CA LEU A 86 -39.30 -25.50 -28.51
C LEU A 86 -38.30 -26.47 -27.89
N HIS A 87 -38.22 -27.70 -28.42
CA HIS A 87 -37.40 -28.78 -27.85
C HIS A 87 -36.19 -29.17 -28.69
N GLY A 88 -36.20 -28.81 -29.98
CA GLY A 88 -35.11 -29.13 -30.91
C GLY A 88 -34.00 -28.10 -30.93
N GLN A 89 -33.15 -28.20 -31.94
CA GLN A 89 -32.07 -27.25 -32.21
C GLN A 89 -32.30 -26.56 -33.56
N PRO A 90 -33.24 -25.61 -33.64
CA PRO A 90 -33.70 -25.06 -34.90
C PRO A 90 -32.72 -24.09 -35.58
N LEU A 91 -31.73 -23.57 -34.85
CA LEU A 91 -30.80 -22.55 -35.35
C LEU A 91 -29.43 -23.14 -35.66
N GLU A 92 -28.94 -22.92 -36.88
CA GLU A 92 -27.54 -23.11 -37.26
C GLU A 92 -26.70 -21.97 -36.67
N VAL A 93 -25.69 -22.31 -35.86
CA VAL A 93 -24.83 -21.36 -35.12
C VAL A 93 -23.40 -21.35 -35.62
N SER A 94 -22.92 -22.47 -36.17
CA SER A 94 -21.58 -22.57 -36.73
C SER A 94 -21.57 -23.46 -37.96
N ARG A 95 -20.69 -23.13 -38.89
CA ARG A 95 -20.45 -23.92 -40.10
C ARG A 95 -18.96 -23.93 -40.39
N GLU A 96 -18.30 -25.01 -40.00
CA GLU A 96 -16.85 -25.15 -40.14
C GLU A 96 -16.52 -26.12 -41.26
N ARG A 97 -15.64 -25.71 -42.18
CA ARG A 97 -15.12 -26.64 -43.19
C ARG A 97 -14.14 -27.59 -42.55
N VAL A 98 -14.43 -28.88 -42.63
CA VAL A 98 -13.50 -29.94 -42.24
C VAL A 98 -12.30 -29.90 -43.19
N PRO A 99 -11.04 -29.79 -42.71
CA PRO A 99 -9.86 -29.86 -43.57
C PRO A 99 -9.81 -31.17 -44.35
N LEU A 100 -9.37 -31.14 -45.63
CA LEU A 100 -9.36 -32.32 -46.51
C LEU A 100 -8.62 -33.54 -45.92
N MET A 101 -7.55 -33.31 -45.14
CA MET A 101 -6.78 -34.37 -44.47
C MET A 101 -7.55 -35.10 -43.36
N GLN A 102 -8.64 -34.50 -42.86
CA GLN A 102 -9.51 -35.06 -41.82
C GLN A 102 -10.83 -35.60 -42.41
N ARG A 103 -10.96 -35.63 -43.75
CA ARG A 103 -12.18 -36.12 -44.44
C ARG A 103 -12.00 -37.53 -44.98
N THR A 104 -13.02 -38.36 -44.81
CA THR A 104 -13.22 -39.57 -45.61
C THR A 104 -14.07 -39.24 -46.85
N ILE A 105 -14.02 -40.06 -47.92
CA ILE A 105 -14.79 -39.84 -49.18
C ILE A 105 -16.31 -39.67 -48.93
N THR A 106 -16.82 -40.25 -47.84
CA THR A 106 -18.25 -40.21 -47.48
C THR A 106 -18.60 -39.16 -46.43
N ASP A 107 -17.62 -38.46 -45.86
CA ASP A 107 -17.87 -37.53 -44.75
C ASP A 107 -18.36 -36.17 -45.26
N PRO A 108 -19.27 -35.50 -44.51
CA PRO A 108 -19.67 -34.14 -44.80
C PRO A 108 -18.45 -33.21 -44.83
N GLY A 109 -18.38 -32.34 -45.83
CA GLY A 109 -17.30 -31.36 -45.92
C GLY A 109 -17.38 -30.27 -44.86
N GLU A 110 -18.51 -30.14 -44.18
CA GLU A 110 -18.80 -29.09 -43.22
C GLU A 110 -19.48 -29.68 -41.99
N ILE A 111 -19.06 -29.23 -40.81
CA ILE A 111 -19.72 -29.52 -39.54
C ILE A 111 -20.63 -28.32 -39.24
N VAL A 112 -21.93 -28.59 -39.12
CA VAL A 112 -22.95 -27.57 -38.85
C VAL A 112 -23.41 -27.71 -37.39
N GLY A 113 -23.03 -26.74 -36.55
CA GLY A 113 -23.46 -26.68 -35.17
C GLY A 113 -24.88 -26.12 -35.07
N HIS A 114 -25.77 -26.84 -34.40
CA HIS A 114 -27.14 -26.39 -34.16
C HIS A 114 -27.38 -26.09 -32.67
N ILE A 115 -28.21 -25.10 -32.38
CA ILE A 115 -28.65 -24.78 -31.02
C ILE A 115 -30.16 -24.51 -30.97
N GLY A 116 -30.75 -24.73 -29.80
CA GLY A 116 -32.13 -24.34 -29.50
C GLY A 116 -32.21 -23.55 -28.20
N LEU A 117 -33.44 -23.29 -27.74
CA LEU A 117 -33.69 -22.44 -26.57
C LEU A 117 -32.92 -22.90 -25.32
N ALA A 118 -32.90 -24.21 -25.03
CA ALA A 118 -32.18 -24.74 -23.87
C ALA A 118 -30.66 -24.50 -23.97
N GLY A 119 -30.06 -24.76 -25.14
CA GLY A 119 -28.63 -24.54 -25.34
C GLY A 119 -28.24 -23.06 -25.31
N LEU A 120 -29.10 -22.17 -25.84
CA LEU A 120 -28.91 -20.72 -25.73
C LEU A 120 -28.96 -20.29 -24.27
N ALA A 121 -29.96 -20.75 -23.50
CA ALA A 121 -30.08 -20.44 -22.08
C ALA A 121 -28.87 -20.95 -21.26
N ASP A 122 -28.36 -22.15 -21.54
CA ASP A 122 -27.19 -22.70 -20.87
C ASP A 122 -25.91 -21.92 -21.19
N ARG A 123 -25.72 -21.52 -22.45
CA ARG A 123 -24.60 -20.66 -22.86
C ARG A 123 -24.68 -19.30 -22.19
N MET A 124 -25.86 -18.68 -22.17
CA MET A 124 -26.07 -17.41 -21.48
C MET A 124 -25.80 -17.51 -19.99
N ARG A 125 -26.30 -18.56 -19.33
CA ARG A 125 -26.06 -18.84 -17.90
C ARG A 125 -24.59 -19.05 -17.58
N SER A 126 -23.82 -19.60 -18.52
CA SER A 126 -22.38 -19.81 -18.36
C SER A 126 -21.56 -18.54 -18.62
N GLY A 127 -21.98 -17.69 -19.57
CA GLY A 127 -21.27 -16.46 -19.93
C GLY A 127 -21.56 -15.27 -19.02
N TYR A 128 -22.79 -15.17 -18.49
CA TYR A 128 -23.24 -14.05 -17.67
C TYR A 128 -22.36 -13.76 -16.44
N PRO A 129 -21.95 -14.75 -15.62
CA PRO A 129 -21.17 -14.49 -14.40
C PRO A 129 -19.87 -13.75 -14.67
N ALA A 130 -19.18 -14.05 -15.77
CA ALA A 130 -17.91 -13.37 -16.11
C ALA A 130 -18.12 -11.87 -16.39
N VAL A 131 -19.23 -11.49 -17.01
CA VAL A 131 -19.56 -10.08 -17.27
C VAL A 131 -19.98 -9.37 -15.99
N ALA A 132 -20.83 -10.01 -15.18
CA ALA A 132 -21.29 -9.47 -13.91
C ALA A 132 -20.12 -9.26 -12.93
N GLU A 133 -19.26 -10.27 -12.75
CA GLU A 133 -18.08 -10.19 -11.87
C GLU A 133 -17.12 -9.08 -12.29
N PHE A 134 -16.94 -8.87 -13.59
CA PHE A 134 -16.10 -7.78 -14.09
C PHE A 134 -16.69 -6.40 -13.72
N LEU A 135 -17.99 -6.20 -13.96
CA LEU A 135 -18.66 -4.93 -13.66
C LEU A 135 -18.71 -4.66 -12.15
N ASP A 136 -18.98 -5.68 -11.33
CA ASP A 136 -18.94 -5.60 -9.86
C ASP A 136 -17.54 -5.25 -9.34
N ALA A 137 -16.49 -5.79 -9.97
CA ALA A 137 -15.12 -5.50 -9.58
C ALA A 137 -14.76 -4.02 -9.83
N VAL A 138 -15.22 -3.45 -10.96
CA VAL A 138 -15.04 -2.04 -11.27
C VAL A 138 -15.83 -1.16 -10.30
N ASP A 139 -17.13 -1.43 -10.12
CA ASP A 139 -18.00 -0.65 -9.25
C ASP A 139 -17.52 -0.64 -7.79
N ARG A 140 -16.98 -1.76 -7.30
CA ARG A 140 -16.37 -1.83 -5.98
C ARG A 140 -15.20 -0.87 -5.81
N ILE A 141 -14.35 -0.72 -6.83
CA ILE A 141 -13.22 0.21 -6.79
C ILE A 141 -13.74 1.65 -6.88
N ASP A 142 -14.66 1.93 -7.81
CA ASP A 142 -15.21 3.28 -7.98
C ASP A 142 -15.92 3.76 -6.71
N THR A 143 -16.75 2.90 -6.10
CA THR A 143 -17.42 3.17 -4.83
C THR A 143 -16.41 3.44 -3.71
N LEU A 144 -15.31 2.67 -3.66
CA LEU A 144 -14.25 2.87 -2.68
C LEU A 144 -13.53 4.20 -2.88
N VAL A 145 -13.15 4.54 -4.12
CA VAL A 145 -12.49 5.81 -4.44
C VAL A 145 -13.41 6.98 -4.11
N ALA A 146 -14.68 6.94 -4.53
CA ALA A 146 -15.66 7.96 -4.23
C ALA A 146 -15.83 8.16 -2.71
N GLY A 147 -15.93 7.06 -1.95
CA GLY A 147 -16.04 7.12 -0.49
C GLY A 147 -14.82 7.72 0.20
N GLN A 148 -13.61 7.39 -0.25
CA GLN A 148 -12.37 7.96 0.31
C GLN A 148 -12.20 9.44 -0.07
N LEU A 149 -12.47 9.79 -1.33
CA LEU A 149 -12.33 11.16 -1.83
C LEU A 149 -13.43 12.09 -1.33
N ALA A 150 -14.59 11.59 -0.90
CA ALA A 150 -15.63 12.41 -0.28
C ALA A 150 -15.14 13.17 0.97
N VAL A 151 -14.20 12.61 1.73
CA VAL A 151 -13.57 13.29 2.88
C VAL A 151 -12.68 14.42 2.40
N ALA A 152 -11.80 14.15 1.43
CA ALA A 152 -10.94 15.15 0.82
C ALA A 152 -11.74 16.29 0.17
N GLN A 153 -12.84 15.98 -0.53
CA GLN A 153 -13.73 16.96 -1.12
C GLN A 153 -14.31 17.90 -0.05
N LYS A 154 -14.80 17.37 1.08
CA LYS A 154 -15.30 18.20 2.19
C LYS A 154 -14.21 19.11 2.77
N GLN A 155 -12.96 18.65 2.82
CA GLN A 155 -11.82 19.47 3.27
C GLN A 155 -11.52 20.59 2.28
N LEU A 156 -11.55 20.32 0.97
CA LEU A 156 -11.41 21.31 -0.09
C LEU A 156 -12.52 22.37 0.01
N ASP A 157 -13.78 21.95 0.11
CA ASP A 157 -14.93 22.85 0.21
C ASP A 157 -14.82 23.76 1.44
N LYS A 158 -14.36 23.23 2.57
CA LYS A 158 -14.18 23.99 3.82
C LYS A 158 -13.03 24.98 3.76
N SER A 159 -11.92 24.62 3.12
CA SER A 159 -10.69 25.41 3.10
C SER A 159 -10.62 26.40 1.93
N GLY A 160 -11.36 26.13 0.85
CA GLY A 160 -11.34 26.94 -0.37
C GLY A 160 -10.04 26.83 -1.17
N VAL A 161 -9.17 25.87 -0.84
CA VAL A 161 -7.90 25.66 -1.55
C VAL A 161 -8.13 24.86 -2.85
N PRO A 162 -7.27 25.04 -3.87
CA PRO A 162 -7.35 24.20 -5.06
C PRO A 162 -7.06 22.74 -4.75
N ALA A 163 -7.68 21.83 -5.52
CA ALA A 163 -7.42 20.41 -5.41
C ALA A 163 -5.93 20.11 -5.73
N PRO A 164 -5.24 19.34 -4.88
CA PRO A 164 -3.86 18.95 -5.16
C PRO A 164 -3.79 18.02 -6.39
N PRO A 165 -2.67 18.01 -7.14
CA PRO A 165 -2.53 17.17 -8.34
C PRO A 165 -2.88 15.69 -8.10
N GLU A 166 -2.49 15.15 -6.95
CA GLU A 166 -2.74 13.75 -6.58
C GLU A 166 -4.24 13.41 -6.51
N PHE A 167 -5.10 14.39 -6.20
CA PHE A 167 -6.55 14.22 -6.20
C PHE A 167 -7.06 14.00 -7.64
N THR A 168 -6.65 14.86 -8.57
CA THR A 168 -7.02 14.78 -9.98
C THR A 168 -6.44 13.53 -10.65
N GLU A 169 -5.21 13.17 -10.31
CA GLU A 169 -4.58 11.93 -10.78
C GLU A 169 -5.36 10.69 -10.32
N LEU A 170 -5.74 10.61 -9.04
CA LEU A 170 -6.52 9.47 -8.55
C LEU A 170 -7.90 9.39 -9.22
N LEU A 171 -8.58 10.53 -9.44
CA LEU A 171 -9.83 10.55 -10.20
C LEU A 171 -9.63 10.08 -11.63
N THR A 172 -8.56 10.53 -12.30
CA THR A 172 -8.27 10.14 -13.68
C THR A 172 -7.99 8.64 -13.80
N VAL A 173 -7.20 8.09 -12.89
CA VAL A 173 -6.92 6.64 -12.85
C VAL A 173 -8.17 5.85 -12.51
N SER A 174 -8.97 6.29 -11.54
CA SER A 174 -10.24 5.62 -11.22
C SER A 174 -11.20 5.66 -12.41
N ALA A 175 -11.19 6.73 -13.20
CA ALA A 175 -12.10 6.88 -14.33
C ALA A 175 -11.74 5.98 -15.52
N THR A 176 -10.46 5.69 -15.71
CA THR A 176 -9.96 5.02 -16.92
C THR A 176 -9.38 3.64 -16.67
N ASP A 177 -8.76 3.41 -15.52
CA ASP A 177 -8.17 2.12 -15.16
C ASP A 177 -8.39 1.75 -13.68
N PRO A 178 -9.66 1.65 -13.20
CA PRO A 178 -9.96 1.33 -11.81
C PRO A 178 -9.39 -0.02 -11.36
N LEU A 179 -9.36 -1.04 -12.23
CA LEU A 179 -8.85 -2.37 -11.85
C LEU A 179 -7.32 -2.43 -11.71
N SER A 180 -6.59 -1.36 -12.03
CA SER A 180 -5.17 -1.22 -11.68
C SER A 180 -4.96 -0.87 -10.20
N LEU A 181 -5.98 -0.36 -9.52
CA LEU A 181 -5.89 0.11 -8.16
C LEU A 181 -6.18 -0.99 -7.15
N THR A 182 -5.30 -1.13 -6.15
CA THR A 182 -5.59 -1.93 -4.97
C THR A 182 -6.23 -1.10 -3.87
N THR A 183 -6.99 -1.76 -2.98
CA THR A 183 -7.59 -1.11 -1.80
C THR A 183 -6.55 -0.41 -0.92
N ALA A 184 -5.35 -0.99 -0.78
CA ALA A 184 -4.27 -0.40 0.02
C ALA A 184 -3.72 0.89 -0.61
N GLU A 185 -3.50 0.88 -1.93
CA GLU A 185 -3.04 2.06 -2.67
C GLU A 185 -4.06 3.19 -2.64
N ILE A 186 -5.36 2.90 -2.79
CA ILE A 186 -6.43 3.90 -2.72
C ILE A 186 -6.41 4.59 -1.35
N ARG A 187 -6.35 3.83 -0.26
CA ARG A 187 -6.26 4.39 1.10
C ARG A 187 -5.01 5.21 1.31
N GLN A 188 -3.86 4.73 0.84
CA GLN A 188 -2.60 5.45 0.96
C GLN A 188 -2.65 6.78 0.19
N ARG A 189 -3.14 6.78 -1.05
CA ARG A 189 -3.29 7.99 -1.86
C ARG A 189 -4.29 8.97 -1.24
N ALA A 190 -5.40 8.49 -0.70
CA ALA A 190 -6.37 9.31 0.02
C ALA A 190 -5.74 10.03 1.23
N LEU A 191 -4.90 9.33 2.02
CA LEU A 191 -4.16 9.96 3.13
C LEU A 191 -3.18 11.04 2.64
N VAL A 192 -2.48 10.78 1.54
CA VAL A 192 -1.56 11.76 0.93
C VAL A 192 -2.32 13.01 0.48
N ILE A 193 -3.47 12.83 -0.18
CA ILE A 193 -4.35 13.90 -0.63
C ILE A 193 -4.85 14.73 0.55
N SER A 194 -5.39 14.09 1.59
CA SER A 194 -5.86 14.81 2.79
C SER A 194 -4.73 15.59 3.47
N GLY A 195 -3.54 15.01 3.61
CA GLY A 195 -2.37 15.72 4.14
C GLY A 195 -1.93 16.89 3.26
N ALA A 196 -2.03 16.76 1.93
CA ALA A 196 -1.74 17.87 1.01
C ALA A 196 -2.76 19.01 1.17
N ILE A 197 -4.05 18.71 1.31
CA ILE A 197 -5.09 19.71 1.53
C ILE A 197 -4.84 20.46 2.86
N GLU A 198 -4.48 19.74 3.92
CA GLU A 198 -4.15 20.35 5.21
C GLU A 198 -2.94 21.30 5.10
N LEU A 199 -1.90 20.92 4.36
CA LEU A 199 -0.75 21.79 4.11
C LEU A 199 -1.11 23.02 3.28
N LEU A 200 -1.99 22.87 2.29
CA LEU A 200 -2.44 24.00 1.47
C LEU A 200 -3.33 24.97 2.26
N ALA A 201 -4.17 24.44 3.16
CA ALA A 201 -5.09 25.23 3.97
C ALA A 201 -4.36 26.23 4.87
N ASP A 202 -3.16 25.90 5.35
CA ASP A 202 -2.29 26.82 6.08
C ASP A 202 -0.82 26.69 5.64
N TRP A 203 -0.59 27.03 4.36
CA TRP A 203 0.73 26.97 3.74
C TRP A 203 1.80 27.79 4.49
N PRO A 204 1.54 29.04 4.95
CA PRO A 204 2.52 29.79 5.72
C PRO A 204 2.92 29.10 7.03
N ALA A 205 1.98 28.52 7.77
CA ALA A 205 2.29 27.78 8.98
C ALA A 205 3.09 26.51 8.67
N ALA A 206 2.74 25.79 7.60
CA ALA A 206 3.47 24.60 7.16
C ALA A 206 4.93 24.92 6.78
N MET A 207 5.17 26.05 6.12
CA MET A 207 6.53 26.54 5.81
C MET A 207 7.29 26.91 7.09
N ALA A 208 6.65 27.65 8.01
CA ALA A 208 7.26 28.05 9.28
C ALA A 208 7.64 26.85 10.16
N GLU A 209 6.78 25.84 10.25
CA GLU A 209 7.04 24.60 10.97
C GLU A 209 8.27 23.87 10.38
N THR A 210 8.35 23.78 9.05
CA THR A 210 9.46 23.10 8.36
C THR A 210 10.78 23.85 8.58
N ALA A 211 10.74 25.20 8.58
CA ALA A 211 11.90 26.01 8.94
C ALA A 211 12.36 25.74 10.39
N GLY A 212 11.43 25.62 11.33
CA GLY A 212 11.72 25.22 12.71
C GLY A 212 12.36 23.83 12.82
N GLN A 213 11.90 22.87 12.01
CA GLN A 213 12.51 21.53 11.94
C GLN A 213 13.95 21.59 11.40
N LEU A 214 14.23 22.44 10.41
CA LEU A 214 15.60 22.68 9.92
C LEU A 214 16.51 23.28 10.99
N ASP A 215 16.00 24.21 11.80
CA ASP A 215 16.77 24.77 12.92
C ASP A 215 17.04 23.75 14.03
N ALA A 216 16.07 22.87 14.30
CA ALA A 216 16.27 21.75 15.22
C ALA A 216 17.34 20.79 14.69
N LEU A 217 17.33 20.47 13.39
CA LEU A 217 18.37 19.65 12.74
C LEU A 217 19.75 20.30 12.81
N ARG A 218 19.85 21.60 12.53
CA ARG A 218 21.11 22.35 12.67
C ARG A 218 21.66 22.26 14.08
N THR A 219 20.79 22.46 15.08
CA THR A 219 21.17 22.37 16.49
C THR A 219 21.64 20.97 16.86
N ALA A 220 20.92 19.93 16.43
CA ALA A 220 21.29 18.54 16.69
C ALA A 220 22.63 18.16 16.03
N THR A 221 22.86 18.58 14.79
CA THR A 221 24.10 18.30 14.05
C THR A 221 25.30 18.95 14.72
N LEU A 222 25.17 20.20 15.18
CA LEU A 222 26.21 20.88 15.95
C LEU A 222 26.51 20.16 17.28
N ARG A 223 25.47 19.78 18.03
CA ARG A 223 25.64 19.05 19.31
C ARG A 223 26.29 17.69 19.11
N ALA A 224 25.89 16.95 18.08
CA ALA A 224 26.50 15.67 17.74
C ALA A 224 28.01 15.85 17.46
N GLY A 225 28.38 16.84 16.65
CA GLY A 225 29.77 17.17 16.36
C GLY A 225 30.58 17.54 17.62
N GLN A 226 30.04 18.42 18.46
CA GLN A 226 30.68 18.83 19.71
C GLN A 226 30.87 17.67 20.69
N THR A 227 29.84 16.84 20.85
CA THR A 227 29.88 15.67 21.75
C THR A 227 30.89 14.64 21.26
N ARG A 228 30.94 14.42 19.93
CA ARG A 228 31.95 13.56 19.29
C ARG A 228 33.37 14.05 19.56
N GLU A 229 33.66 15.33 19.33
CA GLU A 229 34.99 15.91 19.60
C GLU A 229 35.37 15.84 21.09
N LEU A 230 34.40 15.98 21.99
CA LEU A 230 34.63 15.79 23.43
C LEU A 230 34.94 14.32 23.76
N ALA A 231 34.20 13.37 23.19
CA ALA A 231 34.40 11.95 23.39
C ALA A 231 35.78 11.50 22.86
N GLU A 232 36.16 11.89 21.64
CA GLU A 232 37.45 11.56 21.04
C GLU A 232 38.64 12.12 21.84
N ARG A 233 38.50 13.30 22.45
CA ARG A 233 39.52 13.86 23.35
C ARG A 233 39.55 13.19 24.72
N ALA A 234 38.40 12.74 25.23
CA ALA A 234 38.26 12.25 26.60
C ALA A 234 38.51 10.74 26.74
N VAL A 235 38.25 9.96 25.69
CA VAL A 235 38.18 8.50 25.74
C VAL A 235 38.94 7.88 24.57
N VAL A 236 39.64 6.77 24.82
CA VAL A 236 40.23 5.95 23.77
C VAL A 236 39.08 5.26 23.05
N THR A 237 38.83 5.65 21.81
CA THR A 237 37.75 5.14 20.97
C THR A 237 38.25 4.90 19.55
N GLY A 238 37.62 3.97 18.84
CA GLY A 238 37.72 3.93 17.38
C GLY A 238 37.10 5.18 16.75
N ALA A 239 37.32 5.39 15.46
CA ALA A 239 36.76 6.52 14.73
C ALA A 239 35.23 6.55 14.88
N LEU A 240 34.70 7.63 15.47
CA LEU A 240 33.26 7.83 15.57
C LEU A 240 32.70 8.23 14.18
N PRO A 241 31.46 7.85 13.86
CA PRO A 241 30.85 8.17 12.58
C PRO A 241 30.93 9.68 12.30
N THR A 242 31.51 10.03 11.16
CA THR A 242 31.53 11.41 10.66
C THR A 242 30.73 11.44 9.37
N ARG A 243 29.72 12.29 9.31
CA ARG A 243 28.83 12.43 8.15
C ARG A 243 28.89 13.85 7.60
N PRO A 244 28.68 14.02 6.28
CA PRO A 244 28.48 15.36 5.72
C PRO A 244 27.31 16.07 6.40
N ASP A 245 27.44 17.37 6.65
CA ASP A 245 26.36 18.19 7.20
C ASP A 245 25.20 18.25 6.19
N PRO A 246 24.01 17.71 6.51
CA PRO A 246 22.87 17.72 5.61
C PRO A 246 22.17 19.09 5.54
N VAL A 247 22.45 20.01 6.49
CA VAL A 247 21.70 21.26 6.65
C VAL A 247 21.79 22.19 5.44
N PRO A 248 22.95 22.44 4.80
CA PRO A 248 23.04 23.35 3.66
C PRO A 248 22.18 22.88 2.48
N VAL A 249 22.30 21.59 2.13
CA VAL A 249 21.55 21.00 1.00
C VAL A 249 20.04 20.99 1.27
N LEU A 250 19.63 20.69 2.50
CA LEU A 250 18.21 20.70 2.87
C LEU A 250 17.64 22.11 2.96
N ARG A 251 18.44 23.11 3.35
CA ARG A 251 18.04 24.51 3.34
C ARG A 251 17.84 25.01 1.91
N GLU A 252 18.77 24.71 1.02
CA GLU A 252 18.65 25.07 -0.40
C GLU A 252 17.37 24.46 -1.01
N ALA A 253 17.15 23.15 -0.81
CA ALA A 253 15.94 22.48 -1.25
C ALA A 253 14.67 23.13 -0.67
N PHE A 254 14.65 23.44 0.64
CA PHE A 254 13.52 24.11 1.29
C PHE A 254 13.25 25.51 0.71
N THR A 255 14.29 26.30 0.44
CA THR A 255 14.14 27.64 -0.15
C THR A 255 13.71 27.60 -1.62
N GLY A 256 13.95 26.49 -2.32
CA GLY A 256 13.54 26.28 -3.70
C GLY A 256 12.08 25.83 -3.88
N ILE A 257 11.36 25.56 -2.79
CA ILE A 257 9.97 25.08 -2.86
C ILE A 257 9.08 26.18 -3.44
N THR A 258 8.40 25.86 -4.55
CA THR A 258 7.40 26.75 -5.13
C THR A 258 6.13 26.78 -4.28
N ALA A 259 5.45 27.93 -4.25
CA ALA A 259 4.24 28.09 -3.47
C ALA A 259 3.17 27.04 -3.86
N GLY A 260 2.67 26.30 -2.87
CA GLY A 260 1.66 25.26 -3.05
C GLY A 260 2.21 23.89 -3.45
N ASP A 261 3.53 23.71 -3.61
CA ASP A 261 4.13 22.40 -3.88
C ASP A 261 4.23 21.56 -2.60
N THR A 262 3.11 20.92 -2.25
CA THR A 262 3.02 20.06 -1.06
C THR A 262 3.87 18.79 -1.18
N ALA A 263 4.14 18.33 -2.40
CA ALA A 263 4.89 17.11 -2.64
C ALA A 263 6.36 17.33 -2.28
N GLU A 264 6.96 18.43 -2.76
CA GLU A 264 8.34 18.78 -2.43
C GLU A 264 8.48 19.13 -0.94
N LEU A 265 7.52 19.85 -0.35
CA LEU A 265 7.53 20.14 1.08
C LEU A 265 7.53 18.86 1.94
N ARG A 266 6.68 17.89 1.60
CA ARG A 266 6.65 16.57 2.28
C ARG A 266 7.96 15.81 2.09
N ALA A 267 8.54 15.85 0.89
CA ALA A 267 9.82 15.20 0.60
C ALA A 267 10.96 15.81 1.45
N VAL A 268 11.05 17.14 1.53
CA VAL A 268 12.01 17.86 2.36
C VAL A 268 11.80 17.55 3.85
N ARG A 269 10.56 17.59 4.36
CA ARG A 269 10.22 17.22 5.75
C ARG A 269 10.71 15.81 6.11
N LYS A 270 10.47 14.82 5.23
CA LYS A 270 10.92 13.44 5.43
C LYS A 270 12.45 13.33 5.50
N ARG A 271 13.16 14.08 4.65
CA ARG A 271 14.63 14.11 4.65
C ARG A 271 15.19 14.78 5.91
N ILE A 272 14.54 15.85 6.39
CA ILE A 272 14.89 16.51 7.66
C ILE A 272 14.70 15.55 8.83
N GLU A 273 13.56 14.84 8.90
CA GLU A 273 13.28 13.88 9.96
C GLU A 273 14.33 12.75 10.01
N ALA A 274 14.65 12.17 8.84
CA ALA A 274 15.67 11.13 8.73
C ALA A 274 17.06 11.64 9.18
N ALA A 275 17.45 12.84 8.75
CA ALA A 275 18.71 13.46 9.15
C ALA A 275 18.74 13.77 10.65
N LEU A 276 17.62 14.21 11.23
CA LEU A 276 17.51 14.53 12.65
C LEU A 276 17.62 13.27 13.51
N LYS A 277 16.95 12.19 13.11
CA LYS A 277 17.08 10.86 13.74
C LYS A 277 18.53 10.41 13.72
N GLN A 278 19.22 10.64 12.60
CA GLN A 278 20.60 10.23 12.45
C GLN A 278 21.57 11.05 13.31
N ALA A 279 21.43 12.38 13.33
CA ALA A 279 22.24 13.26 14.18
C ALA A 279 22.09 12.92 15.66
N ARG A 280 20.86 12.63 16.11
CA ARG A 280 20.58 12.20 17.49
C ARG A 280 21.23 10.85 17.83
N ALA A 281 21.24 9.90 16.89
CA ALA A 281 21.90 8.62 17.11
C ALA A 281 23.43 8.78 17.25
N ASP A 282 24.04 9.69 16.48
CA ASP A 282 25.48 9.97 16.56
C ASP A 282 25.85 10.66 17.88
N GLU A 283 25.04 11.64 18.29
CA GLU A 283 25.17 12.31 19.59
C GLU A 283 25.08 11.29 20.73
N ALA A 284 24.08 10.40 20.71
CA ALA A 284 23.88 9.38 21.73
C ALA A 284 25.07 8.40 21.83
N LEU A 285 25.64 7.99 20.70
CA LEU A 285 26.83 7.13 20.67
C LEU A 285 28.03 7.81 21.36
N ALA A 286 28.29 9.07 21.01
CA ALA A 286 29.40 9.84 21.59
C ALA A 286 29.17 10.14 23.08
N ALA A 287 27.95 10.56 23.45
CA ALA A 287 27.55 10.81 24.83
C ALA A 287 27.71 9.56 25.70
N GLY A 288 27.33 8.39 25.19
CA GLY A 288 27.45 7.12 25.92
C GLY A 288 28.88 6.79 26.37
N LEU A 289 29.90 7.20 25.61
CA LEU A 289 31.31 7.03 26.01
C LEU A 289 31.68 7.95 27.19
N LEU A 290 31.20 9.20 27.16
CA LEU A 290 31.43 10.19 28.21
C LEU A 290 30.67 9.81 29.50
N ASP A 291 29.44 9.32 29.36
CA ASP A 291 28.62 8.84 30.46
C ASP A 291 29.26 7.63 31.10
N ARG A 292 29.75 6.67 30.30
CA ARG A 292 30.45 5.49 30.82
C ARG A 292 31.70 5.88 31.61
N ARG A 293 32.45 6.89 31.15
CA ARG A 293 33.60 7.44 31.90
C ARG A 293 33.16 8.01 33.24
N SER A 294 32.07 8.78 33.26
CA SER A 294 31.53 9.40 34.47
C SER A 294 30.99 8.37 35.46
N GLU A 295 30.30 7.34 34.97
CA GLU A 295 29.81 6.21 35.75
C GLU A 295 30.96 5.45 36.43
N LEU A 296 32.01 5.10 35.68
CA LEU A 296 33.18 4.39 36.23
C LEU A 296 33.86 5.21 37.33
N LYS A 297 33.97 6.53 37.14
CA LYS A 297 34.47 7.45 38.17
C LYS A 297 33.59 7.40 39.42
N GLY A 298 32.27 7.52 39.26
CA GLY A 298 31.32 7.48 40.38
C GLY A 298 31.37 6.16 41.16
N ARG A 299 31.45 5.03 40.45
CA ARG A 299 31.58 3.69 41.07
C ARG A 299 32.84 3.55 41.89
N LEU A 300 33.99 3.99 41.35
CA LEU A 300 35.25 3.96 42.08
C LEU A 300 35.16 4.78 43.37
N THR A 301 34.66 6.02 43.28
CA THR A 301 34.46 6.88 44.46
C THR A 301 33.56 6.22 45.51
N ALA A 302 32.46 5.57 45.09
CA ALA A 302 31.57 4.88 46.00
C ALA A 302 32.25 3.68 46.71
N TYR A 303 33.03 2.89 45.98
CA TYR A 303 33.78 1.78 46.59
C TYR A 303 34.88 2.27 47.55
N GLN A 304 35.58 3.36 47.21
CA GLN A 304 36.56 3.98 48.09
C GLN A 304 35.92 4.49 49.38
N ALA A 305 34.77 5.16 49.29
CA ALA A 305 34.02 5.61 50.46
C ALA A 305 33.54 4.42 51.32
N LYS A 306 33.09 3.32 50.69
CA LYS A 306 32.71 2.09 51.40
C LYS A 306 33.90 1.48 52.14
N ALA A 307 35.07 1.38 51.50
CA ALA A 307 36.29 0.87 52.14
C ALA A 307 36.66 1.71 53.38
N ALA A 308 36.65 3.04 53.25
CA ALA A 308 36.93 3.95 54.36
C ALA A 308 35.95 3.77 55.53
N ARG A 309 34.64 3.69 55.25
CA ARG A 309 33.61 3.47 56.30
C ARG A 309 33.77 2.15 57.06
N LEU A 310 34.34 1.14 56.41
CA LEU A 310 34.56 -0.19 56.99
C LEU A 310 35.95 -0.33 57.64
N GLY A 311 36.67 0.77 57.84
CA GLY A 311 38.02 0.76 58.44
C GLY A 311 39.12 0.20 57.54
N LEU A 312 38.82 -0.07 56.28
CA LEU A 312 39.74 -0.61 55.27
C LEU A 312 40.37 0.48 54.40
N GLY A 313 40.21 1.76 54.77
CA GLY A 313 40.71 2.89 53.99
C GLY A 313 42.25 2.96 53.90
N GLU A 314 42.96 2.39 54.86
CA GLU A 314 44.43 2.38 54.93
C GLU A 314 45.06 1.06 54.46
N ASP A 315 44.24 0.08 54.03
CA ASP A 315 44.75 -1.18 53.48
C ASP A 315 45.60 -0.91 52.23
N LEU A 316 46.85 -1.38 52.25
CA LEU A 316 47.85 -1.07 51.22
C LEU A 316 47.43 -1.57 49.84
N ASP A 317 46.78 -2.75 49.77
CA ASP A 317 46.35 -3.37 48.50
C ASP A 317 45.19 -2.59 47.88
N LEU A 318 44.20 -2.21 48.70
CA LEU A 318 43.08 -1.36 48.28
C LEU A 318 43.57 0.02 47.83
N MET A 319 44.48 0.64 48.58
CA MET A 319 45.05 1.94 48.21
C MET A 319 45.87 1.87 46.92
N ALA A 320 46.64 0.79 46.70
CA ALA A 320 47.34 0.57 45.44
C ALA A 320 46.35 0.38 44.26
N SER A 321 45.36 -0.50 44.41
CA SER A 321 44.34 -0.73 43.38
C SER A 321 43.54 0.54 43.07
N GLY A 322 43.21 1.32 44.11
CA GLY A 322 42.47 2.58 43.97
C GLY A 322 43.27 3.64 43.22
N ARG A 323 44.57 3.76 43.52
CA ARG A 323 45.49 4.67 42.79
C ARG A 323 45.62 4.28 41.32
N ILE A 324 45.71 2.99 41.00
CA ILE A 324 45.74 2.52 39.61
C ILE A 324 44.46 2.93 38.87
N ALA A 325 43.29 2.64 39.44
CA ALA A 325 42.01 2.98 38.81
C ALA A 325 41.83 4.51 38.63
N SER A 326 42.16 5.31 39.65
CA SER A 326 42.14 6.77 39.57
C SER A 326 43.13 7.31 38.53
N GLY A 327 44.34 6.74 38.46
CA GLY A 327 45.37 7.12 37.50
C GLY A 327 45.02 6.80 36.06
N LEU A 328 44.26 5.73 35.81
CA LEU A 328 43.70 5.43 34.47
C LEU A 328 42.58 6.42 34.10
N LEU A 329 41.69 6.75 35.04
CA LEU A 329 40.60 7.71 34.83
C LEU A 329 41.08 9.16 34.56
N SER A 330 42.24 9.53 35.08
CA SER A 330 42.83 10.86 34.86
C SER A 330 43.49 11.04 33.49
N ARG A 331 43.76 9.94 32.75
CA ARG A 331 44.36 10.02 31.41
C ARG A 331 43.42 10.65 30.40
N ARG A 332 44.01 11.31 29.39
CA ARG A 332 43.32 11.84 28.22
C ARG A 332 44.12 11.48 26.97
N PRO A 333 43.60 10.63 26.07
CA PRO A 333 42.34 9.90 26.18
C PRO A 333 42.34 8.80 27.27
N CYS A 334 41.18 8.55 27.89
CA CYS A 334 40.96 7.52 28.92
C CYS A 334 40.59 6.16 28.30
N ASP A 335 41.32 5.09 28.60
CA ASP A 335 40.95 3.74 28.18
C ASP A 335 39.86 3.16 29.09
N LEU A 336 38.61 3.20 28.61
CA LEU A 336 37.45 2.69 29.36
C LEU A 336 37.54 1.20 29.66
N GLY A 337 38.17 0.41 28.78
CA GLY A 337 38.35 -1.02 28.99
C GLY A 337 39.33 -1.28 30.14
N ALA A 338 40.46 -0.56 30.14
CA ALA A 338 41.43 -0.63 31.23
C ALA A 338 40.85 -0.15 32.57
N VAL A 339 40.13 0.97 32.57
CA VAL A 339 39.45 1.47 33.78
C VAL A 339 38.42 0.48 34.30
N THR A 340 37.60 -0.11 33.42
CA THR A 340 36.59 -1.08 33.84
C THR A 340 37.23 -2.25 34.57
N ARG A 341 38.32 -2.83 34.04
CA ARG A 341 39.06 -3.91 34.71
C ARG A 341 39.64 -3.47 36.05
N ALA A 342 40.22 -2.27 36.13
CA ALA A 342 40.79 -1.75 37.38
C ALA A 342 39.73 -1.52 38.46
N VAL A 343 38.54 -0.99 38.10
CA VAL A 343 37.42 -0.81 39.04
C VAL A 343 36.87 -2.15 39.53
N VAL A 344 36.76 -3.16 38.65
CA VAL A 344 36.34 -4.52 39.04
C VAL A 344 37.37 -5.16 39.98
N THR A 345 38.67 -4.98 39.71
CA THR A 345 39.74 -5.48 40.58
C THR A 345 39.64 -4.87 41.98
N PHE A 346 39.44 -3.55 42.08
CA PHE A 346 39.22 -2.87 43.37
C PHE A 346 38.01 -3.44 44.11
N GLN A 347 36.90 -3.64 43.40
CA GLN A 347 35.67 -4.20 43.98
C GLN A 347 35.88 -5.62 44.53
N GLN A 348 36.58 -6.47 43.79
CA GLN A 348 36.88 -7.85 44.20
C GLN A 348 37.79 -7.87 45.44
N LEU A 349 38.87 -7.08 45.44
CA LEU A 349 39.76 -6.94 46.61
C LEU A 349 38.99 -6.48 47.85
N LEU A 350 38.08 -5.51 47.71
CA LEU A 350 37.25 -5.05 48.82
C LEU A 350 36.35 -6.17 49.35
N ALA A 351 35.75 -6.96 48.46
CA ALA A 351 34.92 -8.10 48.87
C ALA A 351 35.74 -9.20 49.58
N ASP A 352 36.95 -9.47 49.11
CA ASP A 352 37.85 -10.47 49.71
C ASP A 352 38.29 -10.06 51.12
N LYS A 353 38.68 -8.80 51.31
CA LYS A 353 39.05 -8.27 52.63
C LYS A 353 37.87 -8.32 53.62
N LEU A 354 36.65 -8.05 53.14
CA LEU A 354 35.45 -8.17 53.98
C LEU A 354 35.13 -9.62 54.37
N ARG A 355 35.37 -10.59 53.47
CA ARG A 355 35.23 -12.02 53.79
C ARG A 355 36.27 -12.49 54.80
N GLN A 356 37.47 -11.93 54.78
CA GLN A 356 38.54 -12.25 55.74
C GLN A 356 38.31 -11.62 57.13
N GLN A 357 37.46 -10.60 57.23
CA GLN A 357 37.04 -9.97 58.48
C GLN A 357 35.81 -10.61 59.13
N SER A 358 35.12 -11.52 58.41
CA SER A 358 33.94 -12.27 58.89
C SER A 358 34.34 -13.62 59.48
#